data_AF-A0A954C8K9-F1
#
_entry.id   AF-A0A954C8K9-F1
#
_cell.length_a   1.000
_cell.length_b   1.000
_cell.length_c   1.000
_cell.angle_alpha   90.00
_cell.angle_beta   90.00
_cell.angle_gamma   90.00
#
_symmetry.space_group_name_H-M   'P 1'
#
loop_
_entity.id
_entity.type
_entity.pdbx_description
1 polymer ?
#
loop_
_entity_poly.entity_id
_entity_poly.type
_entity_poly.pdbx_seq_one_letter_code
_entity_poly.pdbx_strand_id
1 'polypeptide(L)'
;MTADQAILFAILGIVFGLLIWGRWRYDVVAFGALVACLLLGVVPVEDAFTGFGHPATVIIGLVLIVSAGLSTSGAVELLAHWTVRSGRALFAHIGIMAALSAVLSAVMNNV
;
A
#
# COMPACT_ATOMS: atom_id res chain seq x y z
N MET A 1 -18.08 1.12 27.60
CA MET A 1 -17.17 0.34 26.74
C MET A 1 -17.13 -1.05 27.32
N THR A 2 -17.40 -2.09 26.51
CA THR A 2 -17.17 -3.47 26.97
C THR A 2 -15.66 -3.68 27.15
N ALA A 3 -15.26 -4.62 28.01
CA ALA A 3 -13.84 -4.91 28.26
C ALA A 3 -13.10 -5.20 26.94
N ASP A 4 -13.73 -5.99 26.06
CA ASP A 4 -13.20 -6.36 24.76
C ASP A 4 -12.98 -5.16 23.84
N GLN A 5 -13.93 -4.21 23.82
CA GLN A 5 -13.79 -2.97 23.05
C GLN A 5 -12.61 -2.12 23.55
N ALA A 6 -12.44 -2.00 24.86
CA ALA A 6 -11.32 -1.24 25.43
C ALA A 6 -9.97 -1.87 25.06
N ILE A 7 -9.87 -3.19 25.08
CA ILE A 7 -8.67 -3.94 24.68
C ILE A 7 -8.38 -3.72 23.18
N LEU A 8 -9.39 -3.84 22.32
CA LEU A 8 -9.27 -3.59 20.88
C LEU A 8 -8.76 -2.18 20.57
N PHE A 9 -9.33 -1.16 21.21
CA PHE A 9 -8.88 0.22 21.03
C PHE A 9 -7.47 0.44 21.56
N ALA A 10 -7.08 -0.20 22.66
CA ALA A 10 -5.71 -0.14 23.17
C ALA A 10 -4.71 -0.75 22.19
N ILE A 11 -5.01 -1.93 21.64
CA ILE A 11 -4.16 -2.58 20.62
C ILE A 11 -4.04 -1.69 19.39
N LEU A 12 -5.15 -1.15 18.89
CA LEU A 12 -5.17 -0.27 17.74
C LEU A 12 -4.32 0.99 17.98
N GLY A 13 -4.45 1.61 19.16
CA GLY A 13 -3.65 2.77 19.55
C GLY A 13 -2.14 2.46 19.60
N ILE A 14 -1.77 1.29 20.13
CA ILE A 14 -0.38 0.83 20.16
C ILE A 14 0.15 0.61 18.74
N VAL A 15 -0.62 -0.04 17.88
CA VAL A 15 -0.24 -0.28 16.48
C VAL A 15 -0.01 1.04 15.76
N PHE A 16 -0.94 1.99 15.84
CA PHE A 16 -0.74 3.30 15.23
C PHE A 16 0.47 4.03 15.81
N GLY A 17 0.66 4.00 17.13
CA GLY A 17 1.84 4.59 17.77
C GLY A 17 3.15 4.00 17.23
N LEU A 18 3.22 2.67 17.09
CA LEU A 18 4.39 1.98 16.56
C LEU A 18 4.62 2.24 15.06
N LEU A 19 3.55 2.30 14.26
CA LEU A 19 3.62 2.62 12.84
C LEU A 19 4.09 4.06 12.61
N ILE A 20 3.61 5.01 13.42
CA ILE A 20 4.05 6.42 13.37
C ILE A 20 5.50 6.56 13.84
N TRP A 21 5.90 5.80 14.87
CA TRP A 21 7.28 5.81 15.38
C TRP A 21 8.30 5.31 14.34
N GLY A 22 7.87 4.47 13.39
CA GLY A 22 8.63 4.08 12.19
C GLY A 22 9.92 3.29 12.44
N ARG A 23 10.24 2.96 13.69
CA ARG A 23 11.51 2.34 14.07
C ARG A 23 11.53 0.83 13.84
N TRP A 24 10.35 0.20 13.81
CA TRP A 24 10.18 -1.23 13.60
C TRP A 24 9.57 -1.45 12.22
N ARG A 25 9.92 -2.58 11.58
CA ARG A 25 9.30 -2.95 10.30
C ARG A 25 7.78 -3.07 10.49
N TYR A 26 7.03 -2.47 9.58
CA TYR A 26 5.56 -2.47 9.61
C TYR A 26 4.98 -3.90 9.65
N ASP A 27 5.61 -4.85 8.95
CA ASP A 27 5.23 -6.27 8.99
C ASP A 27 5.24 -6.81 10.43
N VAL A 28 6.32 -6.54 11.17
CA VAL A 28 6.54 -7.06 12.52
C VAL A 28 5.51 -6.46 13.49
N VAL A 29 5.20 -5.18 13.33
CA VAL A 29 4.17 -4.50 14.12
C VAL A 29 2.79 -5.14 13.85
N ALA A 30 2.44 -5.34 12.58
CA ALA A 30 1.16 -5.93 12.19
C ALA A 30 1.01 -7.39 12.66
N PHE A 31 2.02 -8.24 12.45
CA PHE A 31 2.00 -9.62 12.93
C PHE A 31 1.99 -9.69 14.46
N GLY A 32 2.73 -8.84 15.15
CA GLY A 32 2.72 -8.77 16.62
C GLY A 32 1.34 -8.41 17.16
N ALA A 33 0.63 -7.48 16.53
CA ALA A 33 -0.73 -7.11 16.89
C ALA A 33 -1.72 -8.27 16.66
N LEU A 34 -1.60 -8.99 15.55
CA LEU A 34 -2.43 -10.17 15.26
C LEU A 34 -2.25 -11.23 16.36
N VAL A 35 -1.00 -11.54 16.73
CA VAL A 35 -0.69 -12.48 17.82
C VAL A 35 -1.24 -12.00 19.15
N ALA A 36 -1.13 -10.70 19.47
CA ALA A 36 -1.68 -10.14 20.69
C ALA A 36 -3.22 -10.27 20.75
N CYS A 37 -3.93 -9.99 19.66
CA CYS A 37 -5.39 -10.17 19.58
C CYS A 37 -5.83 -11.62 19.83
N LEU A 38 -5.09 -12.58 19.26
CA LEU A 38 -5.31 -14.01 19.46
C LEU A 38 -5.07 -14.43 20.92
N LEU A 39 -3.94 -14.02 21.51
CA LEU A 39 -3.58 -14.37 22.90
C LEU A 39 -4.53 -13.77 23.93
N LEU A 40 -5.05 -12.57 23.67
CA LEU A 40 -6.02 -11.89 24.52
C LEU A 40 -7.46 -12.42 24.31
N GLY A 41 -7.67 -13.35 23.37
CA GLY A 41 -8.97 -13.95 23.10
C GLY A 41 -10.00 -13.00 22.49
N VAL A 42 -9.55 -11.84 21.99
CA VAL A 42 -10.43 -10.81 21.43
C VAL A 42 -10.88 -11.18 20.02
N VAL A 43 -10.10 -12.01 19.32
CA VAL A 43 -10.42 -12.54 18.00
C VAL A 43 -10.35 -14.07 18.03
N PRO A 44 -11.39 -14.79 17.59
CA PRO A 44 -11.36 -16.24 17.43
C PRO A 44 -10.24 -16.70 16.49
N VAL A 45 -9.67 -17.88 16.76
CA VAL A 45 -8.54 -18.40 15.96
C VAL A 45 -8.97 -18.68 14.52
N GLU A 46 -10.19 -19.15 14.30
CA GLU A 46 -10.76 -19.32 12.95
C GLU A 46 -10.82 -18.01 12.15
N ASP A 47 -10.98 -16.87 12.82
CA ASP A 47 -11.17 -15.58 12.17
C ASP A 47 -9.87 -14.79 11.96
N ALA A 48 -8.76 -15.24 12.55
CA ALA A 48 -7.50 -14.48 12.58
C ALA A 48 -6.95 -14.13 11.19
N PHE A 49 -7.15 -14.99 10.19
CA PHE A 49 -6.64 -14.78 8.83
C PHE A 49 -7.73 -14.32 7.83
N THR A 50 -8.96 -14.08 8.28
CA THR A 50 -10.06 -13.65 7.39
C THR A 50 -9.74 -12.34 6.65
N GLY A 51 -8.95 -11.45 7.26
CA GLY A 51 -8.48 -10.23 6.62
C GLY A 51 -7.56 -10.44 5.40
N PHE A 52 -6.82 -11.56 5.33
CA PHE A 52 -5.98 -11.89 4.17
C PHE A 52 -6.82 -12.31 2.95
N GLY A 53 -7.98 -12.93 3.19
CA GLY A 53 -8.95 -13.28 2.15
C GLY A 53 -9.83 -12.12 1.70
N HIS A 54 -9.66 -10.93 2.28
CA HIS A 54 -10.48 -9.78 1.93
C HIS A 54 -10.17 -9.30 0.51
N PRO A 55 -11.19 -9.01 -0.32
CA PRO A 55 -10.98 -8.57 -1.71
C PRO A 55 -10.00 -7.41 -1.85
N ALA A 56 -9.99 -6.46 -0.90
CA ALA A 56 -9.06 -5.32 -0.95
C ALA A 56 -7.59 -5.75 -0.88
N THR A 57 -7.25 -6.72 -0.02
CA THR A 57 -5.88 -7.23 0.15
C THR A 57 -5.40 -7.90 -1.13
N VAL A 58 -6.27 -8.70 -1.77
CA VAL A 58 -5.99 -9.35 -3.05
C VAL A 58 -5.81 -8.32 -4.17
N ILE A 59 -6.67 -7.30 -4.24
CA ILE A 59 -6.57 -6.22 -5.22
C ILE A 59 -5.22 -5.51 -5.10
N ILE A 60 -4.77 -5.15 -3.90
CA ILE A 60 -3.45 -4.50 -3.69
C ILE A 60 -2.33 -5.40 -4.22
N GLY A 61 -2.38 -6.70 -3.92
CA GLY A 61 -1.40 -7.66 -4.45
C GLY A 61 -1.40 -7.72 -5.98
N LEU A 62 -2.57 -7.78 -6.61
CA LEU A 62 -2.71 -7.79 -8.07
C LEU A 62 -2.19 -6.50 -8.71
N VAL A 63 -2.48 -5.34 -8.11
CA VAL A 63 -1.99 -4.05 -8.63
C VAL A 63 -0.46 -4.01 -8.59
N LEU A 64 0.19 -4.49 -7.52
CA LEU A 64 1.65 -4.58 -7.46
C LEU A 64 2.23 -5.47 -8.57
N ILE A 65 1.60 -6.61 -8.85
CA ILE A 65 2.00 -7.51 -9.95
C ILE A 65 1.86 -6.82 -11.31
N VAL A 66 0.73 -6.12 -11.54
CA VAL A 66 0.49 -5.36 -12.77
C VAL A 66 1.52 -4.23 -12.93
N SER A 67 1.81 -3.46 -11.87
CA SER A 67 2.87 -2.44 -11.86
C SER A 67 4.23 -3.02 -12.25
N ALA A 68 4.58 -4.17 -11.67
CA ALA A 68 5.83 -4.85 -11.98
C ALA A 68 5.88 -5.33 -13.44
N GLY A 69 4.77 -5.86 -13.97
CA GLY A 69 4.66 -6.27 -15.37
C GLY A 69 4.79 -5.11 -16.36
N LEU A 70 4.13 -3.98 -16.09
CA LEU A 70 4.24 -2.74 -16.88
C LEU A 70 5.66 -2.18 -16.89
N SER A 71 6.32 -2.17 -15.73
CA SER A 71 7.69 -1.66 -15.60
C SER A 71 8.71 -2.58 -16.28
N THR A 72 8.57 -3.89 -16.11
CA THR A 72 9.52 -4.88 -16.67
C THR A 72 9.36 -5.05 -18.19
N SER A 73 8.17 -4.82 -18.73
CA SER A 73 7.90 -4.91 -20.17
C SER A 73 8.39 -3.69 -20.98
N GLY A 74 8.85 -2.62 -20.32
CA GLY A 74 9.27 -1.38 -21.00
C GLY A 74 8.12 -0.59 -21.63
N ALA A 75 6.86 -0.94 -21.32
CA ALA A 75 5.69 -0.19 -21.77
C ALA A 75 5.71 1.26 -21.28
N VAL A 76 6.22 1.48 -20.06
CA VAL A 76 6.40 2.82 -19.47
C VAL A 76 7.44 3.62 -20.26
N GLU A 77 8.61 3.04 -20.55
CA GLU A 77 9.65 3.65 -21.40
C GLU A 77 9.15 4.00 -22.81
N LEU A 78 8.34 3.12 -23.43
CA LEU A 78 7.78 3.37 -24.77
C LEU A 78 6.90 4.63 -24.77
N LEU A 79 6.02 4.77 -23.78
CA LEU A 79 5.14 5.93 -23.62
C LEU A 79 5.93 7.21 -23.30
N ALA A 80 6.96 7.10 -22.45
CA ALA A 80 7.83 8.23 -22.14
C ALA A 80 8.58 8.74 -23.38
N HIS A 81 9.13 7.83 -24.20
CA HIS A 81 9.84 8.20 -25.43
C HIS A 81 8.97 8.90 -26.46
N TRP A 82 7.69 8.53 -26.58
CA TRP A 82 6.75 9.20 -27.50
C TRP A 82 6.40 10.62 -27.03
N THR A 83 6.53 10.88 -25.74
CA THR A 83 6.12 12.12 -25.10
C THR A 83 7.26 13.15 -25.05
N VAL A 84 8.51 12.68 -24.96
CA VAL A 84 9.71 13.52 -24.93
C VAL A 84 10.00 14.08 -26.33
N ARG A 85 9.97 15.42 -26.46
CA ARG A 85 10.26 16.12 -27.71
C ARG A 85 11.19 17.31 -27.46
N SER A 86 12.38 17.29 -28.06
CA SER A 86 13.53 18.16 -27.76
C SER A 86 13.43 19.63 -28.20
N GLY A 87 12.22 20.16 -28.42
CA GLY A 87 12.00 21.54 -28.89
C GLY A 87 10.92 22.32 -28.12
N ARG A 88 10.43 21.80 -26.99
CA ARG A 88 9.35 22.42 -26.22
C ARG A 88 9.88 23.41 -25.18
N ALA A 89 9.08 24.45 -24.90
CA ALA A 89 9.31 25.32 -23.75
C ALA A 89 9.29 24.50 -22.44
N LEU A 90 10.15 24.86 -21.47
CA LEU A 90 10.37 24.12 -20.22
C LEU A 90 9.06 23.79 -19.48
N PHE A 91 8.18 24.78 -19.30
CA PHE A 91 6.89 24.60 -18.63
C PHE A 91 5.98 23.59 -19.34
N ALA A 92 5.93 23.62 -20.68
CA ALA A 92 5.14 22.68 -21.46
C ALA A 92 5.72 21.26 -21.38
N HIS A 93 7.05 21.12 -21.31
CA HIS A 93 7.71 19.83 -21.13
C HIS A 93 7.40 19.23 -19.75
N ILE A 94 7.57 20.02 -18.68
CA ILE A 94 7.29 19.59 -17.30
C ILE A 94 5.81 19.22 -17.14
N GLY A 95 4.88 20.06 -17.65
CA GLY A 95 3.45 19.83 -17.51
C GLY A 95 3.00 18.52 -18.18
N ILE A 96 3.56 18.21 -19.34
CA ILE A 96 3.22 16.97 -20.07
C ILE A 96 3.83 15.75 -19.39
N MET A 97 5.06 15.83 -18.91
CA MET A 97 5.68 14.74 -18.15
C MET A 97 4.95 14.49 -16.82
N ALA A 98 4.51 15.55 -16.13
CA ALA A 98 3.71 15.44 -14.92
C ALA A 98 2.33 14.82 -15.18
N ALA A 99 1.65 15.22 -16.26
CA ALA A 99 0.37 14.64 -16.66
C ALA A 99 0.52 13.15 -17.02
N LEU A 100 1.53 12.79 -17.80
CA LEU A 100 1.83 11.39 -18.13
C LEU A 100 2.12 10.59 -16.85
N SER A 101 2.95 11.13 -15.95
CA SER A 101 3.30 10.48 -14.68
C SER A 101 2.07 10.31 -13.78
N ALA A 102 1.15 11.27 -13.75
CA ALA A 102 -0.09 11.19 -12.99
C ALA A 102 -1.01 10.07 -13.51
N VAL A 103 -1.16 9.97 -14.85
CA VAL A 103 -1.95 8.90 -15.48
C VAL A 103 -1.32 7.53 -15.21
N LEU A 104 0.01 7.42 -15.32
CA LEU A 104 0.72 6.18 -15.03
C LEU A 104 0.65 5.80 -13.55
N SER A 105 0.74 6.77 -12.64
CA SER A 105 0.62 6.58 -11.17
C SER A 105 -0.77 6.09 -10.74
N ALA A 106 -1.83 6.41 -11.50
CA ALA A 106 -3.16 5.87 -11.24
C ALA A 106 -3.24 4.34 -11.45
N VAL A 107 -2.36 3.79 -12.29
CA VAL A 107 -2.27 2.34 -12.56
C VAL A 107 -1.13 1.71 -11.78
N MET A 108 -0.02 2.43 -11.62
CA MET A 108 1.16 2.01 -10.89
C MET A 108 1.02 2.39 -9.43
N ASN A 109 0.69 1.43 -8.55
CA ASN A 109 0.72 1.68 -7.11
C ASN A 109 2.11 2.17 -6.69
N ASN A 110 2.18 3.41 -6.19
CA ASN A 110 3.42 4.03 -5.74
C ASN A 110 3.69 3.61 -4.30
N VAL A 111 4.66 2.72 -4.11
CA VAL A 111 5.20 2.32 -2.79
C VAL A 111 6.42 3.15 -2.45
#